data_AF-E6PHA3-F1
#
_entry.id   AF-E6PHA3-F1
#
_cell.length_a   1.000
_cell.length_b   1.000
_cell.length_c   1.000
_cell.angle_alpha   90.00
_cell.angle_beta   90.00
_cell.angle_gamma   90.00
#
_symmetry.space_group_name_H-M   'P 1'
#
loop_
_entity.id
_entity.type
_entity.pdbx_description
1 polymer ?
#
loop_
_entity_poly.entity_id
_entity_poly.type
_entity_poly.pdbx_seq_one_letter_code
_entity_poly.pdbx_strand_id
1 'polypeptide(L)'
;MLRPTIAQDASAWSHRGDRAALERALLAYSAISPVASAAAIALARATERPLAALDEALLPLGDRERGAFAAWQSAANDSRAAGDPSPLLRLLESAPPSVPESTTPSAPAEIPPVPPPPEPARPVATPHRPLSASALNMFVDCRRRWFFRYVCDPIEEPDSSAASYGTAFHAALESFHAEFARPSDELRAEMAQRLDALIVAAFDRARSTFATVVEVELQTQRARRTAVRYIDWLCERARQLPFAVVGIERRVAPTIGEHQFVGFIDRIDRFDADGSLAVIDYKTGSIAESAKEYRERVRRFEDFQLPFYYWSQEIAGEHVSRLALLPLKDHTLPIVPIELEVVGGASPSRDNGARGTISILDLERARDRMVEIGDEIRGERIAHFPASEDPEACAYCIYTLSCTARPQPEPERFSR
;
A
#
# COMPACT_ATOMS: atom_id res chain seq x y z
N MET A 1 2.28 22.14 28.73
CA MET A 1 1.45 23.10 29.48
C MET A 1 0.02 22.57 29.51
N LEU A 2 -0.55 22.38 30.69
CA LEU A 2 -1.95 21.95 30.87
C LEU A 2 -2.88 22.98 30.21
N ARG A 3 -3.84 22.55 29.38
CA ARG A 3 -4.86 23.45 28.84
C ARG A 3 -5.74 23.95 29.99
N PRO A 4 -5.93 25.27 30.15
CA PRO A 4 -6.83 25.79 31.18
C PRO A 4 -8.28 25.32 30.92
N THR A 5 -9.06 25.17 31.99
CA THR A 5 -10.48 24.80 31.89
C THR A 5 -11.33 26.00 31.43
N ILE A 6 -12.53 25.74 30.91
CA ILE A 6 -13.47 26.78 30.45
C ILE A 6 -13.75 27.83 31.56
N ALA A 7 -13.86 27.39 32.82
CA ALA A 7 -14.01 28.26 33.98
C ALA A 7 -12.82 29.20 34.21
N GLN A 8 -11.59 28.71 33.97
CA GLN A 8 -10.38 29.51 34.11
C GLN A 8 -10.30 30.58 33.01
N ASP A 9 -10.70 30.23 31.78
CA ASP A 9 -10.70 31.18 30.66
C ASP A 9 -11.78 32.26 30.82
N ALA A 10 -12.99 31.90 31.25
CA ALA A 10 -14.04 32.88 31.54
C ALA A 10 -13.63 33.84 32.69
N SER A 11 -13.00 33.33 33.75
CA SER A 11 -12.48 34.15 34.85
C SER A 11 -11.33 35.07 34.41
N ALA A 12 -10.40 34.56 33.59
CA ALA A 12 -9.30 35.34 33.03
C ALA A 12 -9.80 36.49 32.15
N TRP A 13 -10.80 36.25 31.31
CA TRP A 13 -11.45 37.29 30.52
C TRP A 13 -12.15 38.33 31.41
N SER A 14 -13.00 37.88 32.34
CA SER A 14 -13.83 38.76 33.16
C SER A 14 -12.99 39.72 34.01
N HIS A 15 -11.99 39.21 34.72
CA HIS A 15 -11.17 40.02 35.61
C HIS A 15 -10.05 40.78 34.88
N ARG A 16 -9.36 40.16 33.91
CA ARG A 16 -8.13 40.71 33.32
C ARG A 16 -8.28 41.15 31.86
N GLY A 17 -9.37 40.83 31.18
CA GLY A 17 -9.56 41.14 29.77
C GLY A 17 -8.59 40.36 28.87
N ASP A 18 -8.20 39.17 29.30
CA ASP A 18 -7.27 38.32 28.56
C ASP A 18 -7.89 37.88 27.23
N ARG A 19 -7.36 38.44 26.13
CA ARG A 19 -7.84 38.16 24.76
C ARG A 19 -7.69 36.69 24.38
N ALA A 20 -6.60 36.04 24.76
CA ALA A 20 -6.37 34.64 24.42
C ALA A 20 -7.33 33.72 25.19
N ALA A 21 -7.72 34.11 26.41
CA ALA A 21 -8.75 33.40 27.17
C ALA A 21 -10.14 33.54 26.52
N LEU A 22 -10.48 34.73 26.02
CA LEU A 22 -11.73 34.95 25.30
C LEU A 22 -11.81 34.15 23.99
N GLU A 23 -10.72 34.07 23.23
CA GLU A 23 -10.63 33.26 22.02
C GLU A 23 -10.85 31.76 22.31
N ARG A 24 -10.23 31.24 23.39
CA ARG A 24 -10.43 29.85 23.82
C ARG A 24 -11.86 29.60 24.29
N ALA A 25 -12.49 30.57 24.96
CA ALA A 25 -13.89 30.49 25.36
C ALA A 25 -14.83 30.41 24.14
N LEU A 26 -14.56 31.16 23.06
CA LEU A 26 -15.34 31.05 21.81
C LEU A 26 -15.14 29.69 21.13
N LEU A 27 -13.92 29.19 21.07
CA LEU A 27 -13.63 27.85 20.52
C LEU A 27 -14.28 26.71 21.32
N ALA A 28 -14.58 26.94 22.60
CA ALA A 28 -15.26 25.98 23.45
C ALA A 28 -16.79 26.06 23.38
N TYR A 29 -17.36 27.06 22.70
CA TYR A 29 -18.81 27.24 22.62
C TYR A 29 -19.42 26.39 21.51
N SER A 30 -20.05 25.27 21.87
CA SER A 30 -20.57 24.26 20.93
C SER A 30 -21.73 24.74 20.05
N ALA A 31 -22.39 25.85 20.38
CA ALA A 31 -23.46 26.43 19.57
C ALA A 31 -22.96 27.15 18.30
N ILE A 32 -21.63 27.27 18.14
CA ILE A 32 -20.97 27.87 16.97
C ILE A 32 -19.95 26.86 16.44
N SER A 33 -19.97 26.63 15.12
CA SER A 33 -19.03 25.67 14.53
C SER A 33 -17.56 26.10 14.74
N PRO A 34 -16.61 25.15 14.87
CA PRO A 34 -15.19 25.48 15.01
C PRO A 34 -14.64 26.34 13.87
N VAL A 35 -15.18 26.15 12.65
CA VAL A 35 -14.82 26.93 11.47
C VAL A 35 -15.26 28.39 11.61
N ALA A 36 -16.52 28.62 12.04
CA ALA A 36 -17.04 29.95 12.30
C ALA A 36 -16.28 30.67 13.44
N SER A 37 -16.01 29.96 14.54
CA SER A 37 -15.21 30.49 15.66
C SER A 37 -13.79 30.87 15.22
N ALA A 38 -13.14 30.05 14.40
CA ALA A 38 -11.82 30.35 13.85
C ALA A 38 -11.85 31.56 12.91
N ALA A 39 -12.87 31.67 12.06
CA ALA A 39 -13.05 32.81 11.15
C ALA A 39 -13.25 34.13 11.93
N ALA A 40 -14.05 34.11 13.00
CA ALA A 40 -14.24 35.27 13.86
C ALA A 40 -12.95 35.72 14.55
N ILE A 41 -12.16 34.77 15.08
CA ILE A 41 -10.86 35.06 15.70
C ILE A 41 -9.88 35.64 14.67
N ALA A 42 -9.81 35.05 13.47
CA ALA A 42 -8.96 35.54 12.40
C ALA A 42 -9.33 36.97 11.98
N LEU A 43 -10.63 37.26 11.85
CA LEU A 43 -11.13 38.59 11.50
C LEU A 43 -10.86 39.62 12.60
N ALA A 44 -11.10 39.29 13.87
CA ALA A 44 -10.77 40.16 15.01
C ALA A 44 -9.29 40.54 15.01
N ARG A 45 -8.39 39.56 14.80
CA ARG A 45 -6.95 39.79 14.75
C ARG A 45 -6.55 40.64 13.55
N ALA A 46 -7.08 40.35 12.36
CA ALA A 46 -6.75 41.08 11.14
C ALA A 46 -7.21 42.55 11.17
N THR A 47 -8.31 42.83 11.86
CA THR A 47 -8.90 44.18 11.98
C THR A 47 -8.55 44.90 13.27
N GLU A 48 -7.76 44.27 14.16
CA GLU A 48 -7.43 44.73 15.51
C GLU A 48 -8.66 45.06 16.40
N ARG A 49 -9.82 44.48 16.08
CA ARG A 49 -11.08 44.70 16.81
C ARG A 49 -11.29 43.66 17.92
N PRO A 50 -11.95 44.03 19.02
CA PRO A 50 -12.30 43.06 20.05
C PRO A 50 -13.37 42.09 19.54
N LEU A 51 -13.15 40.80 19.80
CA LEU A 51 -14.04 39.69 19.40
C LEU A 51 -15.49 39.89 19.86
N ALA A 52 -15.68 40.48 21.04
CA ALA A 52 -16.98 40.79 21.63
C ALA A 52 -17.69 42.02 21.03
N ALA A 53 -17.06 42.73 20.08
CA ALA A 53 -17.66 43.85 19.33
C ALA A 53 -17.44 43.72 17.81
N LEU A 54 -17.20 42.50 17.33
CA LEU A 54 -17.15 42.21 15.90
C LEU A 54 -18.55 42.34 15.29
N ASP A 55 -18.60 42.87 14.07
CA ASP A 55 -19.82 42.87 13.27
C ASP A 55 -20.08 41.47 12.72
N GLU A 56 -21.19 40.86 13.15
CA GLU A 56 -21.59 39.52 12.75
C GLU A 56 -21.90 39.41 11.25
N ALA A 57 -22.24 40.52 10.59
CA ALA A 57 -22.52 40.56 9.16
C ALA A 57 -21.28 40.25 8.30
N LEU A 58 -20.08 40.37 8.88
CA LEU A 58 -18.81 40.05 8.22
C LEU A 58 -18.40 38.58 8.36
N LEU A 59 -19.18 37.77 9.07
CA LEU A 59 -18.87 36.37 9.34
C LEU A 59 -19.77 35.44 8.52
N PRO A 60 -19.24 34.31 8.00
CA PRO A 60 -19.99 33.33 7.22
C PRO A 60 -20.85 32.44 8.15
N LEU A 61 -21.73 33.04 8.95
CA LEU A 61 -22.58 32.35 9.92
C LEU A 61 -23.93 31.95 9.29
N GLY A 62 -24.49 30.80 9.69
CA GLY A 62 -25.90 30.50 9.45
C GLY A 62 -26.84 31.33 10.35
N ASP A 63 -28.16 31.31 10.09
CA ASP A 63 -29.14 32.06 10.89
C ASP A 63 -29.15 31.67 12.39
N ARG A 64 -28.95 30.37 12.68
CA ARG A 64 -28.85 29.88 14.07
C ARG A 64 -27.52 30.29 14.73
N GLU A 65 -26.42 30.24 14.00
CA GLU A 65 -25.09 30.61 14.52
C GLU A 65 -24.95 32.11 14.75
N ARG A 66 -25.62 32.95 13.93
CA ARG A 66 -25.71 34.40 14.18
C ARG A 66 -26.31 34.68 15.56
N GLY A 67 -27.48 34.11 15.86
CA GLY A 67 -28.10 34.27 17.17
C GLY A 67 -27.24 33.77 18.33
N ALA A 68 -26.52 32.66 18.13
CA ALA A 68 -25.59 32.12 19.13
C ALA A 68 -24.36 33.02 19.33
N PHE A 69 -23.78 33.55 18.25
CA PHE A 69 -22.64 34.46 18.32
C PHE A 69 -23.02 35.79 18.99
N ALA A 70 -24.19 36.35 18.69
CA ALA A 70 -24.73 37.52 19.38
C ALA A 70 -24.89 37.29 20.89
N ALA A 71 -25.47 36.15 21.27
CA ALA A 71 -25.64 35.78 22.67
C ALA A 71 -24.27 35.63 23.38
N TRP A 72 -23.28 35.06 22.68
CA TRP A 72 -21.92 34.94 23.17
C TRP A 72 -21.22 36.28 23.34
N GLN A 73 -21.36 37.20 22.38
CA GLN A 73 -20.81 38.55 22.49
C GLN A 73 -21.43 39.31 23.67
N SER A 74 -22.76 39.22 23.84
CA SER A 74 -23.45 39.81 24.99
C SER A 74 -22.92 39.26 26.32
N ALA A 75 -22.86 37.94 26.47
CA ALA A 75 -22.39 37.31 27.70
C ALA A 75 -20.91 37.64 28.00
N ALA A 76 -20.06 37.72 26.97
CA ALA A 76 -18.67 38.13 27.12
C ALA A 76 -18.54 39.59 27.58
N ASN A 77 -19.35 40.49 27.03
CA ASN A 77 -19.37 41.91 27.41
C ASN A 77 -19.91 42.09 28.83
N ASP A 78 -20.99 41.41 29.20
CA ASP A 78 -21.59 41.45 30.53
C ASP A 78 -20.63 40.92 31.60
N SER A 79 -19.95 39.81 31.31
CA SER A 79 -18.92 39.25 32.19
C SER A 79 -17.74 40.19 32.39
N ARG A 80 -17.32 40.91 31.34
CA ARG A 80 -16.23 41.88 31.42
C ARG A 80 -16.64 43.14 32.20
N ALA A 81 -17.87 43.61 31.99
CA ALA A 81 -18.39 44.80 32.64
C ALA A 81 -18.64 44.58 34.15
N ALA A 82 -19.19 43.42 34.51
CA ALA A 82 -19.47 43.05 35.90
C ALA A 82 -18.23 42.53 36.65
N GLY A 83 -17.16 42.15 35.92
CA GLY A 83 -16.02 41.43 36.51
C GLY A 83 -16.40 40.05 37.07
N ASP A 84 -17.50 39.47 36.57
CA ASP A 84 -18.07 38.19 37.01
C ASP A 84 -18.10 37.20 35.83
N PRO A 85 -17.49 36.01 35.92
CA PRO A 85 -17.51 35.03 34.85
C PRO A 85 -18.85 34.33 34.65
N SER A 86 -19.82 34.50 35.56
CA SER A 86 -21.08 33.73 35.57
C SER A 86 -21.96 33.90 34.32
N PRO A 87 -22.13 35.09 33.70
CA PRO A 87 -22.84 35.23 32.43
C PRO A 87 -22.24 34.38 31.31
N LEU A 88 -20.92 34.49 31.07
CA LEU A 88 -20.22 33.74 30.03
C LEU A 88 -20.19 32.24 30.34
N LEU A 89 -19.98 31.84 31.60
CA LEU A 89 -19.97 30.42 31.98
C LEU A 89 -21.33 29.76 31.79
N ARG A 90 -22.41 30.40 32.23
CA ARG A 90 -23.77 29.86 32.04
C ARG A 90 -24.10 29.68 30.56
N LEU A 91 -23.66 30.59 29.70
CA LEU A 91 -23.85 30.43 28.26
C LEU A 91 -23.07 29.24 27.70
N LEU A 92 -21.79 29.10 28.08
CA LEU A 92 -20.94 28.00 27.62
C LEU A 92 -21.44 26.63 28.11
N GLU A 93 -22.01 26.57 29.32
CA GLU A 93 -22.54 25.35 29.93
C GLU A 93 -23.97 25.00 29.47
N SER A 94 -24.76 25.99 29.04
CA SER A 94 -26.13 25.78 28.53
C SER A 94 -26.20 25.38 27.07
N ALA A 95 -25.07 25.49 26.34
CA ALA A 95 -24.99 24.98 24.98
C ALA A 95 -25.13 23.44 25.01
N PRO A 96 -26.01 22.84 24.19
CA PRO A 96 -26.09 21.39 24.10
C PRO A 96 -24.71 20.84 23.72
N PRO A 97 -24.29 19.68 24.28
CA PRO A 97 -23.04 19.06 23.87
C PRO A 97 -23.08 18.89 22.36
N SER A 98 -22.00 19.28 21.69
CA SER A 98 -21.80 19.04 20.28
C SER A 98 -21.79 17.53 20.03
N VAL A 99 -22.97 16.95 19.84
CA VAL A 99 -23.07 15.79 18.95
C VAL A 99 -22.60 16.33 17.62
N PRO A 100 -21.54 15.79 17.01
CA PRO A 100 -21.26 16.12 15.63
C PRO A 100 -22.48 15.63 14.86
N GLU A 101 -23.42 16.52 14.59
CA GLU A 101 -24.30 16.36 13.45
C GLU A 101 -23.33 16.24 12.28
N SER A 102 -23.05 14.99 11.92
CA SER A 102 -22.76 14.67 10.53
C SER A 102 -24.01 15.11 9.79
N THR A 103 -24.06 16.41 9.47
CA THR A 103 -24.62 16.85 8.22
C THR A 103 -23.67 16.29 7.17
N THR A 104 -23.79 14.98 6.93
CA THR A 104 -23.85 14.55 5.54
C THR A 104 -24.83 15.53 4.91
N PRO A 105 -24.43 16.32 3.90
CA PRO A 105 -25.44 16.90 3.04
C PRO A 105 -26.37 15.74 2.72
N SER A 106 -27.68 15.94 2.83
CA SER A 106 -28.60 15.01 2.19
C SER A 106 -28.14 14.99 0.74
N ALA A 107 -27.35 13.99 0.39
CA ALA A 107 -27.07 13.67 -0.99
C ALA A 107 -28.46 13.65 -1.62
N PRO A 108 -28.70 14.40 -2.71
CA PRO A 108 -29.93 14.19 -3.46
C PRO A 108 -30.00 12.68 -3.65
N ALA A 109 -31.04 12.03 -3.07
CA ALA A 109 -31.08 10.59 -2.82
C ALA A 109 -30.23 9.89 -3.85
N GLU A 110 -29.01 9.48 -3.45
CA GLU A 110 -27.98 9.10 -4.41
C GLU A 110 -28.61 7.91 -5.12
N ILE A 111 -29.12 8.15 -6.33
CA ILE A 111 -29.66 7.10 -7.17
C ILE A 111 -28.44 6.20 -7.29
N PRO A 112 -28.45 4.99 -6.67
CA PRO A 112 -27.29 4.12 -6.77
C PRO A 112 -26.99 4.06 -8.25
N PRO A 113 -25.79 4.49 -8.69
CA PRO A 113 -25.53 4.71 -10.10
C PRO A 113 -25.97 3.44 -10.79
N VAL A 114 -26.99 3.56 -11.65
CA VAL A 114 -27.47 2.40 -12.41
C VAL A 114 -26.21 1.86 -13.07
N PRO A 115 -25.76 0.64 -12.73
CA PRO A 115 -24.52 0.14 -13.27
C PRO A 115 -24.64 0.27 -14.78
N PRO A 116 -23.63 0.86 -15.46
CA PRO A 116 -23.72 1.04 -16.89
C PRO A 116 -24.11 -0.31 -17.51
N PRO A 117 -25.03 -0.32 -18.49
CA PRO A 117 -25.48 -1.57 -19.09
C PRO A 117 -24.25 -2.39 -19.49
N PRO A 118 -24.27 -3.72 -19.25
CA PRO A 118 -23.10 -4.55 -19.49
C PRO A 118 -22.62 -4.33 -20.93
N GLU A 119 -21.30 -4.14 -21.06
CA GLU A 119 -20.68 -3.90 -22.36
C GLU A 119 -21.07 -5.04 -23.31
N PRO A 120 -21.65 -4.74 -24.49
CA PRO A 120 -22.11 -5.77 -25.41
C PRO A 120 -20.92 -6.66 -25.79
N ALA A 121 -21.16 -7.98 -25.83
CA ALA A 121 -20.13 -8.96 -26.16
C ALA A 121 -19.47 -8.59 -27.49
N ARG A 122 -18.21 -8.14 -27.41
CA ARG A 122 -17.38 -7.86 -28.57
C ARG A 122 -16.15 -8.73 -28.44
N PRO A 123 -16.15 -9.91 -29.09
CA PRO A 123 -15.06 -10.84 -28.93
C PRO A 123 -13.74 -10.18 -29.35
N VAL A 124 -12.81 -10.03 -28.41
CA VAL A 124 -11.49 -9.43 -28.66
C VAL A 124 -10.45 -10.54 -28.83
N ALA A 125 -9.64 -10.44 -29.88
CA ALA A 125 -8.51 -11.33 -30.07
C ALA A 125 -7.42 -10.97 -29.06
N THR A 126 -6.86 -11.96 -28.38
CA THR A 126 -5.74 -11.74 -27.46
C THR A 126 -4.42 -11.80 -28.24
N PRO A 127 -3.41 -10.99 -27.88
CA PRO A 127 -2.14 -11.03 -28.57
C PRO A 127 -1.38 -12.33 -28.28
N HIS A 128 -0.88 -13.00 -29.32
CA HIS A 128 -0.05 -14.19 -29.23
C HIS A 128 1.37 -13.84 -28.76
N ARG A 129 1.54 -13.70 -27.44
CA ARG A 129 2.81 -13.44 -26.74
C ARG A 129 3.05 -14.54 -25.67
N PRO A 130 4.29 -14.81 -25.24
CA PRO A 130 4.50 -15.71 -24.10
C PRO A 130 3.74 -15.22 -22.86
N LEU A 131 3.16 -16.15 -22.10
CA LEU A 131 2.44 -15.85 -20.85
C LEU A 131 3.42 -15.75 -19.67
N SER A 132 3.10 -14.99 -18.63
CA SER A 132 3.90 -14.93 -17.41
C SER A 132 3.05 -15.24 -16.18
N ALA A 133 3.66 -15.69 -15.08
CA ALA A 133 2.94 -15.90 -13.83
C ALA A 133 2.23 -14.62 -13.33
N SER A 134 2.86 -13.46 -13.49
CA SER A 134 2.25 -12.16 -13.19
C SER A 134 1.04 -11.84 -14.08
N ALA A 135 1.08 -12.21 -15.36
CA ALA A 135 -0.06 -12.08 -16.26
C ALA A 135 -1.21 -12.99 -15.84
N LEU A 136 -0.93 -14.23 -15.43
CA LEU A 136 -1.95 -15.16 -14.95
C LEU A 136 -2.57 -14.69 -13.62
N ASN A 137 -1.76 -14.28 -12.64
CA ASN A 137 -2.23 -13.69 -11.39
C ASN A 137 -3.14 -12.49 -11.68
N MET A 138 -2.74 -11.61 -12.60
CA MET A 138 -3.56 -10.46 -13.00
C MET A 138 -4.89 -10.87 -13.64
N PHE A 139 -4.88 -11.91 -14.49
CA PHE A 139 -6.08 -12.41 -15.15
C PHE A 139 -7.08 -13.00 -14.15
N VAL A 140 -6.59 -13.79 -13.19
CA VAL A 140 -7.44 -14.39 -12.13
C VAL A 140 -7.98 -13.31 -11.19
N ASP A 141 -7.13 -12.37 -10.78
CA ASP A 141 -7.54 -11.28 -9.87
C ASP A 141 -8.53 -10.32 -10.53
N CYS A 142 -8.24 -9.86 -11.75
CA CYS A 142 -9.10 -8.92 -12.47
C CYS A 142 -8.90 -8.98 -13.99
N ARG A 143 -9.80 -9.67 -14.69
CA ARG A 143 -9.79 -9.79 -16.16
C ARG A 143 -9.86 -8.43 -16.86
N ARG A 144 -10.57 -7.45 -16.31
CA ARG A 144 -10.60 -6.08 -16.83
C ARG A 144 -9.24 -5.39 -16.73
N ARG A 145 -8.52 -5.57 -15.62
CA ARG A 145 -7.15 -5.05 -15.44
C ARG A 145 -6.20 -5.71 -16.43
N TRP A 146 -6.33 -7.03 -16.60
CA TRP A 146 -5.57 -7.78 -17.60
C TRP A 146 -5.83 -7.28 -19.03
N PHE A 147 -7.09 -7.04 -19.39
CA PHE A 147 -7.47 -6.50 -20.69
C PHE A 147 -6.78 -5.16 -20.97
N PHE A 148 -6.84 -4.23 -20.02
CA PHE A 148 -6.16 -2.95 -20.18
C PHE A 148 -4.65 -3.15 -20.37
N ARG A 149 -3.99 -3.93 -19.51
CA ARG A 149 -2.53 -4.14 -19.58
C ARG A 149 -2.08 -4.83 -20.87
N TYR A 150 -2.71 -5.94 -21.22
CA TYR A 150 -2.18 -6.87 -22.22
C TYR A 150 -2.87 -6.78 -23.58
N VAL A 151 -4.12 -6.28 -23.65
CA VAL A 151 -4.86 -6.18 -24.91
C VAL A 151 -4.87 -4.75 -25.43
N CYS A 152 -5.13 -3.77 -24.57
CA CYS A 152 -5.05 -2.36 -24.96
C CYS A 152 -3.61 -1.88 -25.09
N ASP A 153 -2.68 -2.45 -24.32
CA ASP A 153 -1.24 -2.16 -24.34
C ASP A 153 -0.96 -0.64 -24.24
N PRO A 154 -1.35 -0.01 -23.10
CA PRO A 154 -1.28 1.44 -22.95
C PRO A 154 0.15 1.95 -23.11
N ILE A 155 0.28 3.07 -23.84
CA ILE A 155 1.58 3.68 -24.19
C ILE A 155 2.36 4.11 -22.95
N GLU A 156 1.66 4.56 -21.90
CA GLU A 156 2.25 4.99 -20.64
C GLU A 156 1.48 4.38 -19.47
N GLU A 157 2.20 3.73 -18.56
CA GLU A 157 1.71 3.40 -17.22
C GLU A 157 2.52 4.21 -16.21
N PRO A 158 1.86 4.95 -15.30
CA PRO A 158 2.58 5.64 -14.25
C PRO A 158 3.23 4.61 -13.34
N ASP A 159 4.56 4.63 -13.27
CA ASP A 159 5.30 3.84 -12.31
C ASP A 159 4.93 4.33 -10.90
N SER A 160 4.39 3.42 -10.08
CA SER A 160 4.21 3.73 -8.68
C SER A 160 5.57 3.81 -7.98
N SER A 161 5.69 4.71 -6.99
CA SER A 161 6.86 4.77 -6.10
C SER A 161 7.31 3.39 -5.57
N ALA A 162 6.34 2.53 -5.25
CA ALA A 162 6.59 1.18 -4.77
C ALA A 162 7.20 0.27 -5.85
N ALA A 163 6.75 0.37 -7.10
CA ALA A 163 7.31 -0.37 -8.23
C ALA A 163 8.73 0.10 -8.56
N SER A 164 8.97 1.41 -8.55
CA SER A 164 10.30 2.01 -8.72
C SER A 164 11.27 1.58 -7.62
N TYR A 165 10.83 1.60 -6.35
CA TYR A 165 11.60 1.06 -5.23
C TYR A 165 11.97 -0.42 -5.42
N GLY A 166 10.98 -1.24 -5.80
CA GLY A 166 11.18 -2.67 -6.05
C GLY A 166 12.25 -2.92 -7.11
N THR A 167 12.07 -2.30 -8.27
CA THR A 167 12.99 -2.43 -9.42
C THR A 167 14.41 -2.00 -9.06
N ALA A 168 14.57 -0.84 -8.42
CA ALA A 168 15.89 -0.34 -8.02
C ALA A 168 16.56 -1.26 -6.99
N PHE A 169 15.81 -1.78 -6.02
CA PHE A 169 16.39 -2.65 -4.99
C PHE A 169 16.74 -4.05 -5.53
N HIS A 170 15.92 -4.62 -6.43
CA HIS A 170 16.24 -5.87 -7.11
C HIS A 170 17.53 -5.73 -7.94
N ALA A 171 17.68 -4.64 -8.71
CA ALA A 171 18.89 -4.38 -9.50
C ALA A 171 20.16 -4.26 -8.63
N ALA A 172 20.04 -3.71 -7.42
CA ALA A 172 21.14 -3.65 -6.46
C ALA A 172 21.51 -5.06 -5.94
N LEU A 173 20.51 -5.90 -5.65
CA LEU A 173 20.72 -7.27 -5.18
C LEU A 173 21.26 -8.20 -6.28
N GLU A 174 20.81 -8.03 -7.52
CA GLU A 174 21.36 -8.72 -8.69
C GLU A 174 22.86 -8.44 -8.81
N SER A 175 23.24 -7.17 -8.83
CA SER A 175 24.64 -6.75 -8.90
C SER A 175 25.45 -7.27 -7.70
N PHE A 176 24.84 -7.28 -6.52
CA PHE A 176 25.48 -7.77 -5.31
C PHE A 176 25.79 -9.27 -5.38
N HIS A 177 24.83 -10.10 -5.79
CA HIS A 177 25.04 -11.55 -5.88
C HIS A 177 25.89 -11.98 -7.06
N ALA A 178 26.02 -11.14 -8.09
CA ALA A 178 27.02 -11.33 -9.14
C ALA A 178 28.45 -11.27 -8.57
N GLU A 179 28.67 -10.46 -7.52
CA GLU A 179 29.97 -10.31 -6.85
C GLU A 179 30.15 -11.31 -5.69
N PHE A 180 29.09 -11.57 -4.93
CA PHE A 180 29.12 -12.43 -3.74
C PHE A 180 28.29 -13.72 -3.91
N ALA A 181 28.70 -14.55 -4.88
CA ALA A 181 28.02 -15.83 -5.13
C ALA A 181 28.12 -16.82 -3.96
N ARG A 182 29.09 -16.66 -3.05
CA ARG A 182 29.22 -17.46 -1.82
C ARG A 182 29.32 -16.51 -0.62
N PRO A 183 28.18 -16.06 -0.07
CA PRO A 183 28.19 -15.17 1.09
C PRO A 183 28.67 -15.93 2.33
N SER A 184 29.41 -15.25 3.21
CA SER A 184 29.91 -15.81 4.46
C SER A 184 30.08 -14.74 5.52
N ASP A 185 30.16 -15.13 6.80
CA ASP A 185 30.29 -14.18 7.90
C ASP A 185 31.62 -13.42 7.86
N GLU A 186 32.67 -14.05 7.33
CA GLU A 186 34.01 -13.45 7.16
C GLU A 186 33.98 -12.26 6.19
N LEU A 187 33.10 -12.28 5.19
CA LEU A 187 32.93 -11.21 4.20
C LEU A 187 31.89 -10.17 4.64
N ARG A 188 31.30 -10.28 5.84
CA ARG A 188 30.17 -9.44 6.28
C ARG A 188 30.39 -7.95 6.07
N ALA A 189 31.54 -7.42 6.49
CA ALA A 189 31.84 -5.99 6.40
C ALA A 189 31.96 -5.53 4.93
N GLU A 190 32.63 -6.33 4.10
CA GLU A 190 32.80 -6.07 2.66
C GLU A 190 31.45 -6.12 1.94
N MET A 191 30.66 -7.17 2.18
CA MET A 191 29.32 -7.33 1.63
C MET A 191 28.40 -6.17 2.02
N ALA A 192 28.42 -5.75 3.29
CA ALA A 192 27.60 -4.63 3.76
C ALA A 192 28.00 -3.31 3.08
N GLN A 193 29.29 -3.01 3.01
CA GLN A 193 29.79 -1.80 2.34
C GLN A 193 29.44 -1.83 0.84
N ARG A 194 29.59 -2.98 0.20
CA ARG A 194 29.37 -3.10 -1.24
C ARG A 194 27.88 -3.01 -1.59
N LEU A 195 27.01 -3.67 -0.84
CA LEU A 195 25.56 -3.57 -1.03
C LEU A 195 25.07 -2.13 -0.82
N ASP A 196 25.61 -1.40 0.16
CA ASP A 196 25.29 0.03 0.36
C ASP A 196 25.59 0.87 -0.88
N ALA A 197 26.80 0.70 -1.45
CA ALA A 197 27.20 1.41 -2.66
C ALA A 197 26.35 1.03 -3.89
N LEU A 198 26.02 -0.25 -4.03
CA LEU A 198 25.18 -0.76 -5.12
C LEU A 198 23.75 -0.22 -5.03
N ILE A 199 23.19 -0.10 -3.83
CA ILE A 199 21.89 0.52 -3.60
C ILE A 199 21.91 1.99 -4.03
N VAL A 200 22.89 2.77 -3.58
CA VAL A 200 23.01 4.18 -3.99
C VAL A 200 23.07 4.29 -5.51
N ALA A 201 23.89 3.47 -6.17
CA ALA A 201 24.01 3.49 -7.62
C ALA A 201 22.73 3.05 -8.35
N ALA A 202 22.00 2.06 -7.84
CA ALA A 202 20.77 1.58 -8.45
C ALA A 202 19.64 2.60 -8.36
N PHE A 203 19.47 3.24 -7.19
CA PHE A 203 18.48 4.30 -7.00
C PHE A 203 18.83 5.58 -7.78
N ASP A 204 20.12 5.88 -7.93
CA ASP A 204 20.59 6.98 -8.79
C ASP A 204 20.19 6.77 -10.26
N ARG A 205 20.39 5.55 -10.79
CA ARG A 205 19.96 5.16 -12.14
C ARG A 205 18.44 5.20 -12.30
N ALA A 206 17.70 4.76 -11.30
CA ALA A 206 16.24 4.76 -11.30
C ALA A 206 15.62 6.14 -11.00
N ARG A 207 16.42 7.20 -10.79
CA ARG A 207 15.92 8.53 -10.38
C ARG A 207 14.76 9.05 -11.21
N SER A 208 14.75 8.80 -12.52
CA SER A 208 13.70 9.27 -13.44
C SER A 208 12.36 8.56 -13.28
N THR A 209 12.32 7.40 -12.61
CA THR A 209 11.09 6.62 -12.38
C THR A 209 10.40 6.99 -11.06
N PHE A 210 10.97 7.93 -10.29
CA PHE A 210 10.36 8.48 -9.09
C PHE A 210 9.79 9.87 -9.38
N ALA A 211 8.74 10.25 -8.65
CA ALA A 211 8.05 11.52 -8.89
C ALA A 211 8.89 12.72 -8.45
N THR A 212 9.71 12.56 -7.40
CA THR A 212 10.52 13.67 -6.85
C THR A 212 11.90 13.22 -6.38
N VAL A 213 12.83 14.18 -6.29
CA VAL A 213 14.17 13.94 -5.72
C VAL A 213 14.11 13.54 -4.25
N VAL A 214 13.18 14.13 -3.48
CA VAL A 214 12.99 13.79 -2.06
C VAL A 214 12.56 12.34 -1.90
N GLU A 215 11.70 11.86 -2.79
CA GLU A 215 11.27 10.47 -2.80
C GLU A 215 12.42 9.52 -3.06
N VAL A 216 13.29 9.81 -4.05
CA VAL A 216 14.49 9.01 -4.32
C VAL A 216 15.36 8.90 -3.07
N GLU A 217 15.62 10.01 -2.37
CA GLU A 217 16.42 10.03 -1.15
C GLU A 217 15.77 9.17 -0.04
N LEU A 218 14.48 9.35 0.23
CA LEU A 218 13.77 8.60 1.26
C LEU A 218 13.75 7.09 0.97
N GLN A 219 13.49 6.71 -0.28
CA GLN A 219 13.46 5.32 -0.72
C GLN A 219 14.86 4.70 -0.71
N THR A 220 15.91 5.45 -1.08
CA THR A 220 17.31 5.01 -0.96
C THR A 220 17.66 4.73 0.50
N GLN A 221 17.35 5.65 1.42
CA GLN A 221 17.63 5.44 2.85
C GLN A 221 16.86 4.24 3.42
N ARG A 222 15.63 4.01 2.97
CA ARG A 222 14.86 2.82 3.34
C ARG A 222 15.53 1.54 2.86
N ALA A 223 15.99 1.48 1.60
CA ALA A 223 16.68 0.32 1.06
C ALA A 223 17.98 0.05 1.83
N ARG A 224 18.78 1.09 2.11
CA ARG A 224 20.02 0.97 2.92
C ARG A 224 19.76 0.40 4.31
N ARG A 225 18.71 0.86 5.01
CA ARG A 225 18.32 0.30 6.32
C ARG A 225 17.89 -1.16 6.22
N THR A 226 17.16 -1.52 5.17
CA THR A 226 16.76 -2.91 4.90
C THR A 226 17.97 -3.79 4.58
N ALA A 227 18.97 -3.24 3.87
CA ALA A 227 20.19 -3.95 3.46
C ALA A 227 21.00 -4.46 4.66
N VAL A 228 21.07 -3.69 5.75
CA VAL A 228 21.73 -4.15 6.99
C VAL A 228 21.11 -5.45 7.49
N ARG A 229 19.77 -5.49 7.56
CA ARG A 229 19.02 -6.69 7.99
C ARG A 229 19.13 -7.84 6.99
N TYR A 230 19.21 -7.51 5.71
CA TYR A 230 19.44 -8.48 4.66
C TYR A 230 20.80 -9.16 4.82
N ILE A 231 21.88 -8.42 5.06
CA ILE A 231 23.21 -8.98 5.31
C ILE A 231 23.22 -9.84 6.60
N ASP A 232 22.57 -9.36 7.67
CA ASP A 232 22.44 -10.13 8.91
C ASP A 232 21.80 -11.50 8.66
N TRP A 233 20.67 -11.52 7.96
CA TRP A 233 19.99 -12.75 7.57
C TRP A 233 20.83 -13.61 6.63
N LEU A 234 21.49 -13.02 5.64
CA LEU A 234 22.25 -13.76 4.62
C LEU A 234 23.43 -14.51 5.22
N CYS A 235 24.21 -13.84 6.09
CA CYS A 235 25.32 -14.47 6.79
C CYS A 235 24.85 -15.61 7.70
N GLU A 236 23.76 -15.40 8.45
CA GLU A 236 23.18 -16.43 9.31
C GLU A 236 22.67 -17.62 8.49
N ARG A 237 22.03 -17.37 7.35
CA ARG A 237 21.56 -18.40 6.42
C ARG A 237 22.72 -19.22 5.88
N ALA A 238 23.77 -18.56 5.40
CA ALA A 238 24.96 -19.21 4.85
C ALA A 238 25.69 -20.06 5.89
N ARG A 239 25.71 -19.60 7.16
CA ARG A 239 26.28 -20.35 8.29
C ARG A 239 25.46 -21.59 8.63
N GLN A 240 24.13 -21.50 8.61
CA GLN A 240 23.24 -22.62 8.96
C GLN A 240 23.14 -23.67 7.85
N LEU A 241 23.11 -23.23 6.60
CA LEU A 241 22.95 -24.09 5.43
C LEU A 241 23.79 -23.51 4.28
N PRO A 242 25.06 -23.92 4.15
CA PRO A 242 25.94 -23.40 3.10
C PRO A 242 25.37 -23.62 1.68
N PHE A 243 25.52 -22.59 0.85
CA PHE A 243 25.03 -22.58 -0.53
C PHE A 243 25.93 -21.72 -1.41
N ALA A 244 25.76 -21.88 -2.72
CA ALA A 244 26.23 -20.93 -3.71
C ALA A 244 25.06 -20.37 -4.52
N VAL A 245 25.06 -19.07 -4.78
CA VAL A 245 24.14 -18.45 -5.74
C VAL A 245 24.55 -18.88 -7.15
N VAL A 246 23.67 -19.57 -7.85
CA VAL A 246 23.91 -20.12 -9.20
C VAL A 246 23.03 -19.49 -10.28
N GLY A 247 22.07 -18.67 -9.89
CA GLY A 247 21.24 -17.89 -10.79
C GLY A 247 20.82 -16.58 -10.15
N ILE A 248 20.86 -15.51 -10.93
CA ILE A 248 20.39 -14.16 -10.60
C ILE A 248 19.64 -13.63 -11.82
N GLU A 249 18.48 -13.00 -11.61
CA GLU A 249 17.59 -12.49 -12.68
C GLU A 249 17.48 -13.47 -13.87
N ARG A 250 17.38 -14.77 -13.55
CA ARG A 250 17.52 -15.83 -14.54
C ARG A 250 16.25 -15.87 -15.38
N ARG A 251 16.37 -15.45 -16.65
CA ARG A 251 15.29 -15.59 -17.62
C ARG A 251 14.98 -17.07 -17.89
N VAL A 252 13.74 -17.46 -17.63
CA VAL A 252 13.19 -18.79 -17.94
C VAL A 252 12.09 -18.66 -18.97
N ALA A 253 12.01 -19.64 -19.89
CA ALA A 253 10.98 -19.65 -20.92
C ALA A 253 10.51 -21.09 -21.23
N PRO A 254 9.96 -21.82 -20.25
CA PRO A 254 9.50 -23.19 -20.49
C PRO A 254 8.23 -23.19 -21.36
N THR A 255 8.01 -24.31 -22.03
CA THR A 255 6.68 -24.64 -22.58
C THR A 255 5.96 -25.50 -21.55
N ILE A 256 4.76 -25.08 -21.13
CA ILE A 256 3.92 -25.80 -20.17
C ILE A 256 2.56 -26.02 -20.83
N GLY A 257 2.16 -27.28 -21.01
CA GLY A 257 1.07 -27.63 -21.92
C GLY A 257 1.43 -27.24 -23.36
N GLU A 258 0.54 -26.52 -24.04
CA GLU A 258 0.78 -25.99 -25.39
C GLU A 258 1.26 -24.52 -25.38
N HIS A 259 1.43 -23.92 -24.20
CA HIS A 259 1.71 -22.49 -24.07
C HIS A 259 3.17 -22.21 -23.76
N GLN A 260 3.73 -21.21 -24.44
CA GLN A 260 5.02 -20.64 -24.06
C GLN A 260 4.83 -19.71 -22.87
N PHE A 261 5.61 -19.95 -21.82
CA PHE A 261 5.71 -19.07 -20.68
C PHE A 261 7.04 -18.32 -20.65
N VAL A 262 7.09 -17.20 -19.94
CA VAL A 262 8.30 -16.43 -19.68
C VAL A 262 8.28 -15.84 -18.27
N GLY A 263 9.43 -15.80 -17.63
CA GLY A 263 9.64 -15.03 -16.41
C GLY A 263 11.10 -14.93 -16.04
N PHE A 264 11.36 -14.29 -14.91
CA PHE A 264 12.70 -13.99 -14.40
C PHE A 264 12.74 -14.43 -12.95
N ILE A 265 13.64 -15.36 -12.63
CA ILE A 265 13.83 -15.83 -11.26
C ILE A 265 14.87 -14.92 -10.61
N ASP A 266 14.47 -14.15 -9.60
CA ASP A 266 15.34 -13.18 -8.92
C ASP A 266 16.64 -13.83 -8.44
N ARG A 267 16.54 -14.98 -7.76
CA ARG A 267 17.70 -15.70 -7.23
C ARG A 267 17.49 -17.21 -7.12
N ILE A 268 18.56 -17.96 -7.42
CA ILE A 268 18.62 -19.42 -7.26
C ILE A 268 19.87 -19.77 -6.46
N ASP A 269 19.67 -20.45 -5.35
CA ASP A 269 20.74 -21.00 -4.52
C ASP A 269 20.87 -22.50 -4.75
N ARG A 270 22.11 -23.00 -4.82
CA ARG A 270 22.43 -24.43 -4.80
C ARG A 270 23.03 -24.79 -3.45
N PHE A 271 22.40 -25.71 -2.73
CA PHE A 271 22.91 -26.16 -1.43
C PHE A 271 24.13 -27.07 -1.60
N ASP A 272 25.16 -26.84 -0.78
CA ASP A 272 26.38 -27.65 -0.81
C ASP A 272 26.14 -29.08 -0.28
N ALA A 273 25.09 -29.28 0.53
CA ALA A 273 24.81 -30.56 1.20
C ALA A 273 24.35 -31.66 0.23
N ASP A 274 23.48 -31.34 -0.73
CA ASP A 274 22.83 -32.31 -1.62
C ASP A 274 22.74 -31.83 -3.08
N GLY A 275 23.22 -30.62 -3.40
CA GLY A 275 23.16 -30.04 -4.74
C GLY A 275 21.76 -29.58 -5.18
N SER A 276 20.75 -29.71 -4.33
CA SER A 276 19.39 -29.26 -4.61
C SER A 276 19.28 -27.74 -4.62
N LEU A 277 18.24 -27.24 -5.28
CA LEU A 277 18.03 -25.81 -5.47
C LEU A 277 17.01 -25.22 -4.50
N ALA A 278 17.26 -23.98 -4.09
CA ALA A 278 16.25 -23.08 -3.58
C ALA A 278 15.98 -21.96 -4.59
N VAL A 279 14.71 -21.75 -4.91
CA VAL A 279 14.24 -20.62 -5.71
C VAL A 279 13.75 -19.54 -4.75
N ILE A 280 14.27 -18.33 -4.92
CA ILE A 280 13.99 -17.18 -4.05
C ILE A 280 13.42 -16.05 -4.89
N ASP A 281 12.33 -15.47 -4.42
CA ASP A 281 11.68 -14.29 -5.00
C ASP A 281 11.64 -13.16 -3.96
N TYR A 282 12.13 -12.00 -4.36
CA TYR A 282 12.21 -10.81 -3.52
C TYR A 282 10.88 -10.05 -3.52
N LYS A 283 10.40 -9.70 -2.32
CA LYS A 283 9.11 -9.04 -2.12
C LYS A 283 9.27 -7.69 -1.43
N THR A 284 9.14 -6.62 -2.21
CA THR A 284 9.10 -5.23 -1.71
C THR A 284 7.69 -4.70 -1.48
N GLY A 285 6.67 -5.45 -1.93
CA GLY A 285 5.24 -5.15 -1.77
C GLY A 285 4.56 -6.01 -0.71
N SER A 286 3.27 -6.31 -0.92
CA SER A 286 2.53 -7.25 -0.08
C SER A 286 3.13 -8.66 -0.18
N ILE A 287 3.16 -9.38 0.93
CA ILE A 287 3.67 -10.74 1.07
C ILE A 287 2.78 -11.48 2.07
N ALA A 288 2.66 -12.80 1.94
CA ALA A 288 2.01 -13.63 2.94
C ALA A 288 2.71 -13.51 4.30
N GLU A 289 1.95 -13.58 5.38
CA GLU A 289 2.45 -13.49 6.76
C GLU A 289 3.00 -14.84 7.26
N SER A 290 2.64 -15.95 6.60
CA SER A 290 3.08 -17.30 6.97
C SER A 290 3.21 -18.24 5.77
N ALA A 291 3.95 -19.33 5.96
CA ALA A 291 4.06 -20.40 4.97
C ALA A 291 2.71 -21.08 4.68
N LYS A 292 1.88 -21.21 5.72
CA LYS A 292 0.51 -21.74 5.60
C LYS A 292 -0.34 -20.86 4.69
N GLU A 293 -0.37 -19.55 4.96
CA GLU A 293 -1.14 -18.60 4.17
C GLU A 293 -0.68 -18.58 2.70
N TYR A 294 0.63 -18.53 2.45
CA TYR A 294 1.14 -18.57 1.08
C TYR A 294 0.72 -19.86 0.35
N ARG A 295 0.84 -21.02 1.01
CA ARG A 295 0.36 -22.29 0.44
C ARG A 295 -1.14 -22.27 0.16
N GLU A 296 -1.95 -21.65 1.02
CA GLU A 296 -3.39 -21.50 0.78
C GLU A 296 -3.68 -20.62 -0.45
N ARG A 297 -2.92 -19.53 -0.65
CA ARG A 297 -3.01 -18.70 -1.87
C ARG A 297 -2.69 -19.51 -3.13
N VAL A 298 -1.65 -20.34 -3.10
CA VAL A 298 -1.32 -21.27 -4.20
C VAL A 298 -2.47 -22.25 -4.46
N ARG A 299 -3.05 -22.85 -3.40
CA ARG A 299 -4.18 -23.79 -3.51
C ARG A 299 -5.46 -23.14 -4.06
N ARG A 300 -5.65 -21.86 -3.80
CA ARG A 300 -6.76 -21.05 -4.33
C ARG A 300 -6.46 -20.44 -5.70
N PHE A 301 -5.28 -20.70 -6.26
CA PHE A 301 -4.85 -20.18 -7.56
C PHE A 301 -4.74 -18.65 -7.61
N GLU A 302 -4.40 -18.05 -6.48
CA GLU A 302 -4.20 -16.60 -6.32
C GLU A 302 -2.73 -16.19 -6.51
N ASP A 303 -1.81 -17.16 -6.54
CA ASP A 303 -0.38 -16.94 -6.74
C ASP A 303 0.26 -18.11 -7.52
N PHE A 304 0.67 -17.83 -8.76
CA PHE A 304 1.37 -18.79 -9.63
C PHE A 304 2.88 -18.59 -9.68
N GLN A 305 3.45 -17.64 -8.94
CA GLN A 305 4.83 -17.22 -9.19
C GLN A 305 5.87 -18.28 -8.82
N LEU A 306 5.90 -18.72 -7.55
CA LEU A 306 6.80 -19.81 -7.15
C LEU A 306 6.44 -21.15 -7.80
N PRO A 307 5.15 -21.53 -8.00
CA PRO A 307 4.79 -22.69 -8.81
C PRO A 307 5.37 -22.65 -10.23
N PHE A 308 5.29 -21.52 -10.92
CA PHE A 308 5.87 -21.35 -12.25
C PHE A 308 7.39 -21.51 -12.23
N TYR A 309 8.07 -20.90 -11.26
CA TYR A 309 9.53 -21.04 -11.14
C TYR A 309 9.96 -22.47 -10.82
N TYR A 310 9.23 -23.15 -9.94
CA TYR A 310 9.44 -24.57 -9.64
C TYR A 310 9.41 -25.41 -10.92
N TRP A 311 8.32 -25.35 -11.69
CA TRP A 311 8.20 -26.13 -12.92
C TRP A 311 9.20 -25.72 -14.00
N SER A 312 9.57 -24.43 -14.05
CA SER A 312 10.59 -23.96 -14.98
C SER A 312 11.94 -24.63 -14.74
N GLN A 313 12.34 -24.83 -13.47
CA GLN A 313 13.59 -25.51 -13.13
C GLN A 313 13.49 -27.03 -13.28
N GLU A 314 12.40 -27.64 -12.83
CA GLU A 314 12.21 -29.09 -12.94
C GLU A 314 12.15 -29.56 -14.41
N ILE A 315 11.50 -28.80 -15.30
CA ILE A 315 11.50 -29.07 -16.75
C ILE A 315 12.91 -28.94 -17.34
N ALA A 316 13.75 -28.05 -16.80
CA ALA A 316 15.15 -27.92 -17.19
C ALA A 316 16.05 -29.04 -16.60
N GLY A 317 15.48 -29.99 -15.84
CA GLY A 317 16.21 -31.06 -15.20
C GLY A 317 16.94 -30.64 -13.93
N GLU A 318 16.61 -29.48 -13.34
CA GLU A 318 17.15 -29.03 -12.08
C GLU A 318 16.18 -29.31 -10.92
N HIS A 319 16.65 -29.98 -9.88
CA HIS A 319 15.82 -30.36 -8.73
C HIS A 319 15.69 -29.22 -7.72
N VAL A 320 14.46 -28.77 -7.47
CA VAL A 320 14.12 -27.72 -6.51
C VAL A 320 13.56 -28.33 -5.22
N SER A 321 14.27 -28.13 -4.11
CA SER A 321 13.86 -28.60 -2.78
C SER A 321 13.22 -27.52 -1.92
N ARG A 322 13.46 -26.23 -2.22
CA ARG A 322 12.91 -25.09 -1.46
C ARG A 322 12.42 -23.97 -2.35
N LEU A 323 11.32 -23.35 -1.93
CA LEU A 323 10.74 -22.16 -2.53
C LEU A 323 10.63 -21.10 -1.44
N ALA A 324 11.06 -19.86 -1.71
CA ALA A 324 11.03 -18.81 -0.70
C ALA A 324 10.59 -17.45 -1.23
N LEU A 325 9.77 -16.76 -0.45
CA LEU A 325 9.50 -15.34 -0.60
C LEU A 325 10.31 -14.57 0.45
N LEU A 326 11.13 -13.63 0.01
CA LEU A 326 12.00 -12.87 0.89
C LEU A 326 11.51 -11.43 1.04
N PRO A 327 10.99 -11.03 2.21
CA PRO A 327 10.42 -9.70 2.41
C PRO A 327 11.52 -8.64 2.50
N LEU A 328 11.40 -7.57 1.71
CA LEU A 328 12.31 -6.41 1.63
C LEU A 328 11.59 -5.06 1.80
N LYS A 329 10.32 -5.11 2.24
CA LYS A 329 9.47 -3.93 2.36
C LYS A 329 9.79 -3.12 3.63
N ASP A 330 9.87 -3.77 4.78
CA ASP A 330 9.89 -3.08 6.07
C ASP A 330 11.26 -3.16 6.74
N HIS A 331 11.99 -2.03 6.69
CA HIS A 331 13.29 -1.88 7.32
C HIS A 331 13.27 -1.91 8.86
N THR A 332 12.08 -1.85 9.48
CA THR A 332 11.92 -1.93 10.94
C THR A 332 11.80 -3.37 11.44
N LEU A 333 11.49 -4.31 10.56
CA LEU A 333 11.32 -5.73 10.88
C LEU A 333 12.57 -6.54 10.48
N PRO A 334 12.83 -7.67 11.15
CA PRO A 334 13.85 -8.60 10.70
C PRO A 334 13.46 -9.26 9.36
N ILE A 335 14.46 -9.63 8.55
CA ILE A 335 14.23 -10.41 7.33
C ILE A 335 13.95 -11.85 7.72
N VAL A 336 12.68 -12.25 7.58
CA VAL A 336 12.22 -13.62 7.83
C VAL A 336 11.53 -14.12 6.56
N PRO A 337 12.23 -14.91 5.71
CA PRO A 337 11.62 -15.44 4.49
C PRO A 337 10.47 -16.40 4.80
N ILE A 338 9.42 -16.32 3.99
CA ILE A 338 8.41 -17.37 3.92
C ILE A 338 9.00 -18.50 3.09
N GLU A 339 9.48 -19.55 3.74
CA GLU A 339 10.17 -20.68 3.11
C GLU A 339 9.31 -21.94 3.14
N LEU A 340 9.16 -22.58 1.99
CA LEU A 340 8.46 -23.83 1.79
C LEU A 340 9.44 -24.91 1.33
N GLU A 341 9.52 -26.00 2.07
CA GLU A 341 10.17 -27.24 1.61
C GLU A 341 9.21 -28.01 0.69
N VAL A 342 9.72 -28.41 -0.48
CA VAL A 342 8.96 -29.21 -1.45
C VAL A 342 8.93 -30.66 -0.98
N VAL A 343 7.75 -31.21 -0.78
CA VAL A 343 7.55 -32.58 -0.29
C VAL A 343 6.69 -33.41 -1.25
N GLY A 344 6.85 -34.73 -1.21
CA GLY A 344 6.01 -35.64 -1.97
C GLY A 344 4.51 -35.51 -1.63
N GLY A 345 3.65 -35.89 -2.57
CA GLY A 345 2.19 -35.66 -2.52
C GLY A 345 1.43 -36.27 -1.33
N ALA A 346 2.01 -37.24 -0.61
CA ALA A 346 1.40 -37.90 0.54
C ALA A 346 1.88 -37.36 1.91
N SER A 347 2.82 -36.42 1.92
CA SER A 347 3.39 -35.90 3.17
C SER A 347 2.43 -34.91 3.85
N PRO A 348 2.16 -35.06 5.16
CA PRO A 348 1.33 -34.09 5.88
C PRO A 348 2.02 -32.72 5.92
N SER A 349 1.23 -31.65 5.76
CA SER A 349 1.73 -30.30 5.86
C SER A 349 2.27 -30.02 7.26
N ARG A 350 3.51 -29.56 7.34
CA ARG A 350 4.15 -29.06 8.55
C ARG A 350 4.41 -27.58 8.38
N ASP A 351 3.81 -26.77 9.24
CA ASP A 351 4.02 -25.31 9.26
C ASP A 351 4.46 -24.86 10.64
N ASN A 352 5.38 -23.91 10.66
CA ASN A 352 5.83 -23.19 11.84
C ASN A 352 6.10 -21.73 11.46
N GLY A 353 5.05 -20.91 11.50
CA GLY A 353 5.11 -19.50 11.12
C GLY A 353 5.58 -19.33 9.67
N ALA A 354 6.77 -18.76 9.51
CA ALA A 354 7.38 -18.47 8.22
C ALA A 354 7.98 -19.69 7.51
N ARG A 355 8.12 -20.84 8.18
CA ARG A 355 8.62 -22.08 7.55
C ARG A 355 7.47 -23.06 7.39
N GLY A 356 7.41 -23.72 6.24
CA GLY A 356 6.40 -24.74 5.99
C GLY A 356 6.79 -25.72 4.91
N THR A 357 5.79 -26.44 4.42
CA THR A 357 5.94 -27.45 3.36
C THR A 357 4.91 -27.21 2.28
N ILE A 358 5.26 -27.50 1.02
CA ILE A 358 4.34 -27.49 -0.11
C ILE A 358 4.45 -28.82 -0.86
N SER A 359 3.31 -29.44 -1.14
CA SER A 359 3.32 -30.75 -1.81
C SER A 359 3.50 -30.60 -3.31
N ILE A 360 4.17 -31.56 -3.95
CA ILE A 360 4.24 -31.64 -5.42
C ILE A 360 2.84 -31.64 -6.03
N LEU A 361 1.85 -32.24 -5.37
CA LEU A 361 0.45 -32.24 -5.82
C LEU A 361 -0.16 -30.82 -5.84
N ASP A 362 0.15 -29.97 -4.85
CA ASP A 362 -0.29 -28.57 -4.86
C ASP A 362 0.35 -27.81 -6.04
N LEU A 363 1.63 -28.08 -6.33
CA LEU A 363 2.36 -27.49 -7.45
C LEU A 363 1.84 -27.99 -8.81
N GLU A 364 1.49 -29.28 -8.93
CA GLU A 364 0.88 -29.85 -10.13
C GLU A 364 -0.48 -29.22 -10.42
N ARG A 365 -1.33 -29.09 -9.40
CA ARG A 365 -2.63 -28.40 -9.55
C ARG A 365 -2.47 -26.96 -10.00
N ALA A 366 -1.49 -26.24 -9.45
CA ALA A 366 -1.19 -24.88 -9.89
C ALA A 366 -0.74 -24.83 -11.35
N ARG A 367 0.13 -25.76 -11.79
CA ARG A 367 0.56 -25.89 -13.19
C ARG A 367 -0.61 -26.18 -14.12
N ASP A 368 -1.45 -27.14 -13.77
CA ASP A 368 -2.59 -27.53 -14.60
C ASP A 368 -3.56 -26.34 -14.73
N ARG A 369 -3.78 -25.60 -13.64
CA ARG A 369 -4.57 -24.35 -13.68
C ARG A 369 -3.91 -23.28 -14.56
N MET A 370 -2.58 -23.16 -14.57
CA MET A 370 -1.89 -22.24 -15.49
C MET A 370 -2.15 -22.60 -16.96
N VAL A 371 -2.19 -23.89 -17.29
CA VAL A 371 -2.52 -24.37 -18.65
C VAL A 371 -3.96 -24.03 -18.99
N GLU A 372 -4.92 -24.30 -18.10
CA GLU A 372 -6.33 -23.96 -18.32
C GLU A 372 -6.56 -22.46 -18.58
N ILE A 373 -5.88 -21.59 -17.81
CA ILE A 373 -5.97 -20.14 -18.03
C ILE A 373 -5.29 -19.77 -19.36
N GLY A 374 -4.19 -20.42 -19.71
CA GLY A 374 -3.56 -20.26 -21.02
C GLY A 374 -4.50 -20.64 -22.16
N ASP A 375 -5.18 -21.77 -22.05
CA ASP A 375 -6.19 -22.25 -23.01
C ASP A 375 -7.34 -21.26 -23.10
N GLU A 376 -7.79 -20.69 -21.99
CA GLU A 376 -8.84 -19.68 -21.99
C GLU A 376 -8.39 -18.36 -22.65
N ILE A 377 -7.17 -17.91 -22.38
CA ILE A 377 -6.61 -16.70 -22.99
C ILE A 377 -6.42 -16.89 -24.50
N ARG A 378 -6.10 -18.11 -24.95
CA ARG A 378 -5.77 -18.45 -26.34
C ARG A 378 -6.95 -19.04 -27.13
N GLY A 379 -7.97 -19.52 -26.44
CA GLY A 379 -9.15 -20.20 -26.97
C GLY A 379 -10.15 -19.20 -27.52
N GLU A 380 -9.96 -18.85 -28.79
CA GLU A 380 -10.77 -17.87 -29.52
C GLU A 380 -10.98 -16.53 -28.75
N ARG A 381 -11.82 -15.66 -29.28
CA ARG A 381 -11.93 -14.28 -28.83
C ARG A 381 -12.65 -14.21 -27.49
N ILE A 382 -12.05 -13.59 -26.47
CA ILE A 382 -12.70 -13.41 -25.17
C ILE A 382 -13.85 -12.41 -25.32
N ALA A 383 -15.07 -12.85 -24.99
CA ALA A 383 -16.29 -12.05 -25.16
C ALA A 383 -16.43 -10.93 -24.12
N HIS A 384 -15.96 -11.17 -22.88
CA HIS A 384 -16.13 -10.25 -21.76
C HIS A 384 -14.92 -10.27 -20.81
N PHE A 385 -14.58 -9.09 -20.30
CA PHE A 385 -13.54 -8.89 -19.29
C PHE A 385 -14.15 -8.25 -18.04
N PRO A 386 -14.74 -9.03 -17.13
CA PRO A 386 -15.33 -8.50 -15.90
C PRO A 386 -14.26 -7.88 -14.98
N ALA A 387 -14.65 -6.86 -14.24
CA ALA A 387 -13.83 -6.32 -13.16
C ALA A 387 -13.89 -7.25 -11.93
N SER A 388 -12.86 -7.20 -11.09
CA SER A 388 -12.84 -7.93 -9.83
C SER A 388 -14.04 -7.59 -8.95
N GLU A 389 -14.56 -8.60 -8.25
CA GLU A 389 -15.59 -8.39 -7.24
C GLU A 389 -15.03 -7.81 -5.94
N ASP A 390 -13.72 -7.92 -5.73
CA ASP A 390 -13.01 -7.38 -4.58
C ASP A 390 -12.89 -5.85 -4.67
N PRO A 391 -13.50 -5.08 -3.73
CA PRO A 391 -13.36 -3.64 -3.66
C PRO A 391 -11.91 -3.19 -3.40
N GLU A 392 -11.12 -3.94 -2.63
CA GLU A 392 -9.74 -3.57 -2.30
C GLU A 392 -8.83 -3.63 -3.54
N ALA A 393 -8.99 -4.67 -4.36
CA ALA A 393 -8.32 -4.78 -5.66
C ALA A 393 -8.59 -3.58 -6.59
N CYS A 394 -9.72 -2.88 -6.42
CA CYS A 394 -10.10 -1.71 -7.21
C CYS A 394 -9.55 -0.38 -6.66
N ALA A 395 -9.36 -0.27 -5.33
CA ALA A 395 -8.94 0.97 -4.67
C ALA A 395 -7.54 1.47 -5.14
N TYR A 396 -6.64 0.52 -5.39
CA TYR A 396 -5.26 0.79 -5.81
C TYR A 396 -4.98 0.46 -7.27
N CYS A 397 -6.02 0.17 -8.07
CA CYS A 397 -5.86 -0.15 -9.48
C CYS A 397 -5.48 1.11 -10.29
N ILE A 398 -4.45 1.00 -11.12
CA ILE A 398 -3.98 2.13 -11.96
C ILE A 398 -5.00 2.51 -13.06
N TYR A 399 -5.90 1.59 -13.42
CA TYR A 399 -6.91 1.83 -14.46
C TYR A 399 -8.28 2.20 -13.90
N THR A 400 -8.41 2.50 -12.60
CA THR A 400 -9.74 2.71 -12.00
C THR A 400 -10.50 3.88 -12.62
N LEU A 401 -9.81 4.94 -13.06
CA LEU A 401 -10.42 6.06 -13.77
C LEU A 401 -10.98 5.66 -15.16
N SER A 402 -10.38 4.65 -15.79
CA SER A 402 -10.79 4.10 -17.09
C SER A 402 -11.77 2.92 -16.96
N CYS A 403 -12.00 2.42 -15.74
CA CYS A 403 -12.83 1.25 -15.49
C CYS A 403 -14.32 1.62 -15.39
N THR A 404 -15.07 1.36 -16.45
CA THR A 404 -16.53 1.60 -16.47
C THR A 404 -17.31 0.60 -15.61
N ALA A 405 -16.77 -0.58 -15.33
CA ALA A 405 -17.42 -1.60 -14.52
C ALA A 405 -17.41 -1.29 -13.01
N ARG A 406 -16.40 -0.54 -12.54
CA ARG A 406 -16.28 -0.06 -11.16
C ARG A 406 -15.63 1.33 -11.13
N PRO A 407 -16.40 2.38 -11.48
CA PRO A 407 -15.91 3.75 -11.43
C PRO A 407 -15.58 4.19 -10.00
N GLN A 408 -14.47 4.93 -9.79
CA GLN A 408 -14.24 5.61 -8.52
C GLN A 408 -15.36 6.62 -8.22
N PRO A 409 -15.75 6.80 -6.95
CA PRO A 409 -16.66 7.86 -6.51
C PRO A 409 -16.14 9.23 -6.98
N GLU A 410 -17.02 10.12 -7.44
CA GLU A 410 -16.66 11.47 -7.90
C GLU A 410 -15.68 12.26 -6.99
N PRO A 411 -15.80 12.26 -5.65
CA PRO A 411 -14.86 13.01 -4.81
C PRO A 411 -13.41 12.49 -4.86
N GLU A 412 -13.19 11.21 -5.21
CA GLU A 412 -11.85 10.60 -5.29
C GLU A 412 -11.17 10.85 -6.66
N ARG A 413 -11.94 11.24 -7.69
CA ARG A 413 -11.41 11.49 -9.03
C ARG A 413 -10.62 12.79 -9.14
N PHE A 414 -10.90 13.76 -8.27
CA PHE A 414 -10.31 15.10 -8.30
C PHE A 414 -9.24 15.35 -7.22
N SER A 415 -8.94 14.33 -6.40
CA SER A 415 -8.06 14.47 -5.23
C SER A 415 -6.69 13.77 -5.37
N ARG A 416 -6.30 13.37 -6.59
CA ARG A 416 -4.97 12.81 -6.88
C ARG A 416 -4.07 13.77 -7.64
#